data_AF-A0AAD5I8N4-F1
#
_entry.id   AF-A0AAD5I8N4-F1
#
_cell.length_a   1.000
_cell.length_b   1.000
_cell.length_c   1.000
_cell.angle_alpha   90.00
_cell.angle_beta   90.00
_cell.angle_gamma   90.00
#
_symmetry.space_group_name_H-M   'P 1'
#
loop_
_entity.id
_entity.type
_entity.pdbx_description
1 polymer ?
#
loop_
_entity_poly.entity_id
_entity_poly.type
_entity_poly.pdbx_seq_one_letter_code
_entity_poly.pdbx_strand_id
1 'polypeptide(L)'
;MDNALYKESQQRFDEDPAFKARAQQAVVWLQDGEPKYRQVWMQICDISRKEFDKVYNRLGVELEEKGESFYNPYIPRVIEALTNQGLVEENEGARVIWIEGFSTPLIVVKKDGGYRYRLNEEQADWIIYVTDVGQQEHFDKAAKRASWLSADNRAYPKASHVGFGLVLGEDGKRFRTRSSEVVRLVDLLDEAKSRILKKSKGGILWTDEELEYADLKSNRLTNYTFSLQQMLNTEGNTAVSLLYAHARICAMIEKSEKNIQELKKTGSIVLDHANEHALGLHLLRFSEAVEESCSNLMPHTLCD
;
A
#
# COMPACT_ATOMS: atom_id res chain seq x y z
N MET A 1 -10.67 -5.40 14.26
CA MET A 1 -11.86 -6.07 14.82
C MET A 1 -11.63 -7.55 14.69
N ASP A 2 -11.93 -8.34 15.72
CA ASP A 2 -11.89 -9.79 15.58
C ASP A 2 -12.86 -10.22 14.47
N ASN A 3 -12.38 -11.02 13.52
CA ASN A 3 -13.16 -11.49 12.37
C ASN A 3 -14.41 -12.26 12.84
N ALA A 4 -14.36 -12.89 14.02
CA ALA A 4 -15.50 -13.55 14.65
C ALA A 4 -16.64 -12.57 14.96
N LEU A 5 -16.35 -11.46 15.64
CA LEU A 5 -17.37 -10.46 16.02
C LEU A 5 -18.03 -9.83 14.79
N TYR A 6 -17.25 -9.60 13.73
CA TYR A 6 -17.79 -9.10 12.46
C TYR A 6 -18.77 -10.10 11.83
N LYS A 7 -18.37 -11.37 11.71
CA LYS A 7 -19.21 -12.45 11.15
C LYS A 7 -20.50 -12.66 11.94
N GLU A 8 -20.41 -12.68 13.27
CA GLU A 8 -21.59 -12.79 14.14
C GLU A 8 -22.55 -11.61 13.96
N SER A 9 -22.01 -10.38 13.86
CA SER A 9 -22.84 -9.19 13.63
C SER A 9 -23.53 -9.21 12.27
N GLN A 10 -22.84 -9.68 11.23
CA GLN A 10 -23.37 -9.81 9.87
C GLN A 10 -24.48 -10.87 9.83
N GLN A 11 -24.25 -12.03 10.44
CA GLN A 11 -25.26 -13.08 10.51
C GLN A 11 -26.53 -12.58 11.20
N ARG A 12 -26.39 -11.89 12.35
CA ARG A 12 -27.53 -11.29 13.05
C ARG A 12 -28.23 -10.20 12.23
N PHE A 13 -27.49 -9.44 11.44
CA PHE A 13 -28.06 -8.43 10.54
C PHE A 13 -28.94 -9.04 9.45
N ASP A 14 -28.55 -10.20 8.94
CA ASP A 14 -29.28 -10.90 7.90
C ASP A 14 -30.49 -11.70 8.45
N GLU A 15 -30.36 -12.26 9.65
CA GLU A 15 -31.37 -13.17 10.25
C GLU A 15 -32.39 -12.50 11.18
N ASP A 16 -32.05 -11.39 11.86
CA ASP A 16 -32.92 -10.71 12.84
C ASP A 16 -33.36 -9.31 12.34
N PRO A 17 -34.63 -9.16 11.87
CA PRO A 17 -35.16 -7.88 11.41
C PRO A 17 -35.14 -6.77 12.47
N ALA A 18 -35.30 -7.12 13.76
CA ALA A 18 -35.25 -6.14 14.84
C ALA A 18 -33.80 -5.67 15.09
N PHE A 19 -32.82 -6.57 14.97
CA PHE A 19 -31.41 -6.19 15.00
C PHE A 19 -31.04 -5.32 13.78
N LYS A 20 -31.49 -5.68 12.58
CA LYS A 20 -31.28 -4.89 11.36
C LYS A 20 -31.78 -3.44 11.51
N ALA A 21 -33.00 -3.26 11.99
CA ALA A 21 -33.57 -1.93 12.23
C ALA A 21 -32.75 -1.12 13.26
N ARG A 22 -32.33 -1.76 14.37
CA ARG A 22 -31.45 -1.11 15.36
C ARG A 22 -30.08 -0.74 14.79
N ALA A 23 -29.50 -1.61 13.96
CA ALA A 23 -28.20 -1.37 13.34
C ALA A 23 -28.26 -0.19 12.37
N GLN A 24 -29.30 -0.10 11.53
CA GLN A 24 -29.52 1.04 10.64
C GLN A 24 -29.71 2.35 11.43
N GLN A 25 -30.51 2.32 12.50
CA GLN A 25 -30.69 3.49 13.36
C GLN A 25 -29.40 3.91 14.08
N ALA A 26 -28.56 2.94 14.49
CA ALA A 26 -27.25 3.22 15.10
C ALA A 26 -26.29 3.96 14.17
N VAL A 27 -26.34 3.68 12.86
CA VAL A 27 -25.56 4.42 11.86
C VAL A 27 -26.00 5.89 11.80
N VAL A 28 -27.30 6.16 11.83
CA VAL A 28 -27.84 7.52 11.85
C VAL A 28 -27.35 8.27 13.09
N TRP A 29 -27.50 7.68 14.28
CA TRP A 29 -27.03 8.31 15.53
C TRP A 29 -25.51 8.54 15.55
N LEU A 30 -24.73 7.64 14.95
CA LEU A 30 -23.28 7.84 14.80
C LEU A 30 -22.96 9.03 13.89
N GLN A 31 -23.67 9.16 12.77
CA GLN A 31 -23.50 10.25 11.80
C GLN A 31 -23.93 11.61 12.38
N ASP A 32 -25.04 11.64 13.12
CA ASP A 32 -25.53 12.83 13.84
C ASP A 32 -24.61 13.23 15.00
N GLY A 33 -23.72 12.32 15.40
CA GLY A 33 -22.67 12.59 16.36
C GLY A 33 -23.02 12.31 17.82
N GLU A 34 -24.01 11.45 18.04
CA GLU A 34 -24.48 11.08 19.36
C GLU A 34 -23.33 10.51 20.23
N PRO A 35 -23.06 11.08 21.42
CA PRO A 35 -21.85 10.75 22.20
C PRO A 35 -21.70 9.26 22.52
N LYS A 36 -22.81 8.60 22.87
CA LYS A 36 -22.82 7.16 23.18
C LYS A 36 -22.37 6.32 21.99
N TYR A 37 -22.84 6.62 20.80
CA TYR A 37 -22.51 5.86 19.58
C TYR A 37 -21.10 6.15 19.11
N ARG A 38 -20.65 7.40 19.21
CA ARG A 38 -19.25 7.77 18.95
C ARG A 38 -18.28 7.06 19.89
N GLN A 39 -18.61 6.96 21.18
CA GLN A 39 -17.77 6.24 22.14
C GLN A 39 -17.60 4.77 21.78
N VAL A 40 -18.70 4.08 21.44
CA VAL A 40 -18.66 2.67 21.01
C VAL A 40 -17.87 2.53 19.69
N TRP A 41 -18.06 3.44 18.73
CA TRP A 41 -17.29 3.45 17.49
C TRP A 41 -15.78 3.59 17.73
N MET A 42 -15.37 4.53 18.59
CA MET A 42 -13.95 4.70 18.95
C MET A 42 -13.37 3.43 19.56
N GLN A 43 -14.10 2.76 20.46
CA GLN A 43 -13.66 1.49 21.06
C GLN A 43 -13.45 0.40 20.00
N ILE A 44 -14.34 0.28 19.02
CA ILE A 44 -14.21 -0.68 17.91
C ILE A 44 -12.99 -0.35 17.04
N CYS A 45 -12.78 0.93 16.74
CA CYS A 45 -11.59 1.40 16.03
C CYS A 45 -10.31 1.08 16.81
N ASP A 46 -10.26 1.35 18.11
CA ASP A 46 -9.08 1.10 18.95
C ASP A 46 -8.70 -0.37 19.04
N ILE A 47 -9.70 -1.28 19.09
CA ILE A 47 -9.44 -2.72 19.02
C ILE A 47 -8.83 -3.09 17.66
N SER A 48 -9.27 -2.44 16.59
CA SER A 48 -8.75 -2.70 15.24
C SER A 48 -7.34 -2.14 15.06
N ARG A 49 -7.07 -0.93 15.54
CA ARG A 49 -5.74 -0.31 15.57
C ARG A 49 -4.71 -1.20 16.24
N LYS A 50 -5.01 -1.72 17.43
CA LYS A 50 -4.11 -2.64 18.14
C LYS A 50 -3.74 -3.90 17.35
N GLU A 51 -4.65 -4.43 16.53
CA GLU A 51 -4.34 -5.56 15.67
C GLU A 51 -3.53 -5.15 14.43
N PHE A 52 -3.80 -3.98 13.85
CA PHE A 52 -3.01 -3.44 12.75
C PHE A 52 -1.59 -3.04 13.17
N ASP A 53 -1.42 -2.46 14.35
CA ASP A 53 -0.11 -2.08 14.90
C ASP A 53 0.82 -3.28 15.02
N LYS A 54 0.30 -4.47 15.34
CA LYS A 54 1.10 -5.70 15.34
C LYS A 54 1.67 -6.03 13.96
N VAL A 55 0.92 -5.75 12.91
CA VAL A 55 1.35 -5.94 11.52
C VAL A 55 2.34 -4.86 11.13
N TYR A 56 2.03 -3.59 11.40
CA TYR A 56 2.88 -2.46 11.04
C TYR A 56 4.25 -2.52 11.72
N ASN A 57 4.29 -2.75 13.04
CA ASN A 57 5.54 -2.91 13.79
C ASN A 57 6.39 -4.08 13.26
N ARG A 58 5.74 -5.13 12.76
CA ARG A 58 6.43 -6.31 12.24
C ARG A 58 7.07 -6.05 10.87
N LEU A 59 6.41 -5.25 10.04
CA LEU A 59 6.90 -4.84 8.73
C LEU A 59 7.75 -3.56 8.77
N GLY A 60 8.01 -2.99 9.95
CA GLY A 60 8.74 -1.73 10.08
C GLY A 60 8.02 -0.54 9.44
N VAL A 61 6.69 -0.61 9.31
CA VAL A 61 5.86 0.42 8.65
C VAL A 61 5.39 1.44 9.68
N GLU A 62 5.68 2.72 9.41
CA GLU A 62 5.15 3.85 10.18
C GLU A 62 4.02 4.53 9.40
N LEU A 63 2.87 4.74 10.06
CA LEU A 63 1.69 5.35 9.44
C LEU A 63 1.05 6.39 10.36
N GLU A 64 0.69 7.53 9.78
CA GLU A 64 -0.22 8.49 10.39
C GLU A 64 -1.66 8.17 9.93
N GLU A 65 -2.51 7.69 10.84
CA GLU A 65 -3.88 7.33 10.49
C GLU A 65 -4.74 8.58 10.22
N LYS A 66 -5.16 8.78 8.97
CA LYS A 66 -6.21 9.73 8.57
C LYS A 66 -7.34 9.01 7.85
N GLY A 67 -8.19 8.33 8.61
CA GLY A 67 -9.37 7.63 8.09
C GLY A 67 -10.43 8.57 7.49
N GLU A 68 -11.43 8.02 6.81
CA GLU A 68 -12.48 8.81 6.14
C GLU A 68 -13.20 9.79 7.09
N SER A 69 -13.40 9.38 8.34
CA SER A 69 -14.07 10.18 9.37
C SER A 69 -13.33 11.48 9.72
N PHE A 70 -12.01 11.53 9.53
CA PHE A 70 -11.21 12.75 9.73
C PHE A 70 -11.67 13.88 8.80
N TYR A 71 -12.09 13.52 7.58
CA TYR A 71 -12.45 14.49 6.56
C TYR A 71 -13.90 14.99 6.66
N ASN A 72 -14.73 14.40 7.53
CA ASN A 72 -16.16 14.75 7.68
C ASN A 72 -16.42 16.26 7.83
N PRO A 73 -15.66 17.02 8.65
CA PRO A 73 -15.88 18.46 8.81
C PRO A 73 -15.60 19.27 7.53
N TYR A 74 -14.79 18.75 6.61
CA TYR A 74 -14.39 19.44 5.38
C TYR A 74 -15.35 19.20 4.21
N ILE A 75 -16.11 18.10 4.24
CA ILE A 75 -17.03 17.69 3.17
C ILE A 75 -18.05 18.80 2.82
N PRO A 76 -18.73 19.48 3.76
CA PRO A 76 -19.70 20.52 3.42
C PRO A 76 -19.13 21.65 2.57
N ARG A 77 -17.92 22.15 2.92
CA ARG A 77 -17.23 23.22 2.19
C ARG A 77 -16.78 22.77 0.79
N VAL A 78 -16.47 21.48 0.63
CA VAL A 78 -16.16 20.90 -0.68
C VAL A 78 -17.39 20.84 -1.56
N ILE A 79 -18.50 20.33 -1.04
CA ILE A 79 -19.77 20.27 -1.77
C ILE A 79 -20.23 21.66 -2.19
N GLU A 80 -20.18 22.64 -1.28
CA GLU A 80 -20.54 24.02 -1.59
C GLU A 80 -19.69 24.61 -2.71
N ALA A 81 -18.36 24.43 -2.65
CA ALA A 81 -17.46 24.92 -3.69
C ALA A 81 -17.75 24.29 -5.06
N LEU A 82 -17.98 22.98 -5.12
CA LEU A 82 -18.33 22.28 -6.35
C LEU A 82 -19.71 22.70 -6.88
N THR A 83 -20.66 22.97 -5.99
CA THR A 83 -22.01 23.44 -6.32
C THR A 83 -21.96 24.85 -6.92
N ASN A 84 -21.17 25.75 -6.33
CA ASN A 84 -20.97 27.11 -6.82
C ASN A 84 -20.25 27.15 -8.18
N GLN A 85 -19.47 26.12 -8.52
CA GLN A 85 -18.89 25.94 -9.86
C GLN A 85 -19.87 25.34 -10.88
N GLY A 86 -21.08 24.95 -10.46
CA GLY A 86 -22.08 24.32 -11.33
C GLY A 86 -21.72 22.88 -11.73
N LEU A 87 -20.88 22.20 -10.95
CA LEU A 87 -20.44 20.82 -11.25
C LEU A 87 -21.29 19.73 -10.61
N VAL A 88 -22.12 20.09 -9.63
CA VAL A 88 -22.94 19.16 -8.85
C VAL A 88 -24.35 19.08 -9.41
N GLU A 89 -24.82 17.87 -9.67
CA GLU A 89 -26.17 17.57 -10.12
C GLU A 89 -26.87 16.63 -9.14
N GLU A 90 -28.21 16.64 -9.13
CA GLU A 90 -29.00 15.64 -8.41
C GLU A 90 -29.31 14.45 -9.32
N ASN A 91 -29.04 13.23 -8.84
CA ASN A 91 -29.33 11.97 -9.51
C ASN A 91 -29.83 10.96 -8.48
N GLU A 92 -31.07 10.47 -8.63
CA GLU A 92 -31.70 9.47 -7.75
C GLU A 92 -31.64 9.82 -6.24
N GLY A 93 -31.75 11.11 -5.91
CA GLY A 93 -31.70 11.60 -4.52
C GLY A 93 -30.28 11.73 -3.94
N ALA A 94 -29.24 11.53 -4.77
CA ALA A 94 -27.85 11.77 -4.42
C ALA A 94 -27.28 12.97 -5.21
N ARG A 95 -26.34 13.70 -4.60
CA ARG A 95 -25.54 14.71 -5.29
C ARG A 95 -24.36 14.06 -5.98
N VAL A 96 -24.20 14.29 -7.28
CA VAL A 96 -23.22 13.62 -8.12
C VAL A 96 -22.44 14.60 -9.01
N ILE A 97 -21.25 14.19 -9.45
CA ILE A 97 -20.44 14.85 -10.48
C ILE A 97 -20.31 13.91 -11.68
N TRP A 98 -20.74 14.35 -12.85
CA TRP A 98 -20.49 13.64 -14.11
C TRP A 98 -19.06 13.85 -14.58
N ILE A 99 -18.43 12.79 -15.07
CA ILE A 99 -17.12 12.87 -15.69
C ILE A 99 -17.29 12.54 -17.17
N GLU A 100 -16.70 13.36 -18.04
CA GLU A 100 -16.76 13.14 -19.49
C GLU A 100 -16.14 11.78 -19.85
N GLY A 101 -16.82 11.01 -20.70
CA GLY A 101 -16.40 9.66 -21.10
C GLY A 101 -16.81 8.53 -20.15
N PHE A 102 -17.57 8.80 -19.08
CA PHE A 102 -18.06 7.80 -18.14
C PHE A 102 -19.58 7.72 -18.10
N SER A 103 -20.11 6.50 -18.06
CA SER A 103 -21.54 6.24 -17.90
C SER A 103 -22.03 6.34 -16.46
N THR A 104 -21.12 6.34 -15.48
CA THR A 104 -21.44 6.33 -14.05
C THR A 104 -20.89 7.58 -13.38
N PRO A 105 -21.73 8.37 -12.68
CA PRO A 105 -21.29 9.60 -12.04
C PRO A 105 -20.63 9.31 -10.67
N LEU A 106 -19.83 10.25 -10.19
CA LEU A 106 -19.19 10.18 -8.88
C LEU A 106 -20.12 10.77 -7.80
N ILE A 107 -20.33 10.04 -6.71
CA ILE A 107 -21.14 10.54 -5.58
C ILE A 107 -20.28 11.46 -4.71
N VAL A 108 -20.66 12.74 -4.63
CA VAL A 108 -19.87 13.83 -4.01
C VAL A 108 -19.70 13.67 -2.49
N VAL A 109 -20.60 12.92 -1.84
CA VAL A 109 -20.70 12.88 -0.38
C VAL A 109 -19.58 12.08 0.30
N LYS A 110 -18.90 11.15 -0.40
CA LYS A 110 -18.02 10.17 0.29
C LYS A 110 -16.52 10.36 0.13
N LYS A 111 -16.02 11.09 -0.89
CA LYS A 111 -14.60 10.96 -1.28
C LYS A 111 -13.80 12.27 -1.39
N ASP A 112 -14.45 13.43 -1.46
CA ASP A 112 -13.77 14.64 -1.96
C ASP A 112 -13.16 15.54 -0.86
N GLY A 113 -13.53 15.33 0.41
CA GLY A 113 -12.97 16.07 1.55
C GLY A 113 -11.45 15.92 1.68
N GLY A 114 -10.92 14.74 1.38
CA GLY A 114 -9.50 14.43 1.50
C GLY A 114 -8.60 15.18 0.52
N TYR A 115 -9.00 15.26 -0.75
CA TYR A 115 -8.22 15.99 -1.77
C TYR A 115 -8.06 17.46 -1.42
N ARG A 116 -9.18 18.13 -1.08
CA ARG A 116 -9.17 19.56 -0.77
C ARG A 116 -8.38 19.85 0.50
N TYR A 117 -8.45 18.98 1.50
CA TYR A 117 -7.64 19.09 2.71
C TYR A 117 -6.14 18.99 2.41
N ARG A 118 -5.70 17.96 1.66
CA ARG A 118 -4.28 17.77 1.34
C ARG A 118 -3.68 18.92 0.53
N LEU A 119 -4.43 19.45 -0.43
CA LEU A 119 -3.97 20.57 -1.26
C LEU A 119 -3.93 21.89 -0.48
N ASN A 120 -4.92 22.16 0.38
CA ASN A 120 -5.03 23.48 1.02
C ASN A 120 -4.41 23.55 2.42
N GLU A 121 -4.51 22.49 3.22
CA GLU A 121 -4.03 22.48 4.61
C GLU A 121 -2.63 21.87 4.69
N GLU A 122 -2.37 20.75 3.99
CA GLU A 122 -1.04 20.12 3.97
C GLU A 122 -0.12 20.69 2.88
N GLN A 123 -0.65 21.49 1.95
CA GLN A 123 0.10 22.08 0.84
C GLN A 123 0.87 21.01 0.04
N ALA A 124 0.25 19.84 -0.15
CA ALA A 124 0.89 18.70 -0.80
C ALA A 124 1.15 18.98 -2.30
N ASP A 125 2.42 18.94 -2.70
CA ASP A 125 2.83 19.03 -4.10
C ASP A 125 2.48 17.76 -4.89
N TRP A 126 2.67 16.58 -4.27
CA TRP A 126 2.38 15.30 -4.90
C TRP A 126 1.60 14.38 -3.96
N ILE A 127 0.41 13.98 -4.40
CA ILE A 127 -0.43 13.01 -3.68
C ILE A 127 -0.38 11.66 -4.41
N ILE A 128 0.12 10.62 -3.74
CA ILE A 128 0.23 9.28 -4.30
C ILE A 128 -0.82 8.37 -3.65
N TYR A 129 -1.71 7.79 -4.46
CA TYR A 129 -2.75 6.87 -4.01
C TYR A 129 -2.39 5.43 -4.37
N VAL A 130 -2.02 4.63 -3.37
CA VAL A 130 -1.69 3.21 -3.54
C VAL A 130 -2.93 2.37 -3.24
N THR A 131 -3.62 1.86 -4.27
CA THR A 131 -4.79 0.98 -4.12
C THR A 131 -4.86 -0.05 -5.24
N ASP A 132 -5.85 -0.94 -5.22
CA ASP A 132 -6.07 -1.87 -6.33
C ASP A 132 -6.36 -1.13 -7.65
N VAL A 133 -5.97 -1.74 -8.78
CA VAL A 133 -6.18 -1.22 -10.14
C VAL A 133 -7.65 -1.02 -10.51
N GLY A 134 -8.58 -1.75 -9.88
CA GLY A 134 -10.01 -1.61 -10.12
C GLY A 134 -10.58 -0.26 -9.66
N GLN A 135 -9.86 0.48 -8.82
CA GLN A 135 -10.26 1.83 -8.39
C GLN A 135 -9.67 2.96 -9.26
N GLN A 136 -8.82 2.63 -10.23
CA GLN A 136 -8.07 3.60 -11.04
C GLN A 136 -8.97 4.64 -11.74
N GLU A 137 -10.14 4.22 -12.22
CA GLU A 137 -11.01 5.08 -13.03
C GLU A 137 -11.56 6.30 -12.26
N HIS A 138 -11.43 6.36 -10.93
CA HIS A 138 -12.11 7.36 -10.13
C HIS A 138 -11.18 8.35 -9.40
N PHE A 139 -9.86 8.17 -9.39
CA PHE A 139 -9.00 8.88 -8.43
C PHE A 139 -8.83 10.38 -8.66
N ASP A 140 -8.39 10.82 -9.82
CA ASP A 140 -7.98 12.22 -10.05
C ASP A 140 -8.99 13.02 -10.89
N LYS A 141 -9.98 12.34 -11.47
CA LYS A 141 -10.92 12.95 -12.43
C LYS A 141 -11.84 13.98 -11.81
N ALA A 142 -12.34 13.74 -10.59
CA ALA A 142 -13.13 14.73 -9.86
C ALA A 142 -12.30 16.00 -9.58
N ALA A 143 -11.07 15.82 -9.10
CA ALA A 143 -10.17 16.93 -8.80
C ALA A 143 -9.76 17.71 -10.05
N LYS A 144 -9.49 17.03 -11.17
CA LYS A 144 -9.23 17.67 -12.47
C LYS A 144 -10.45 18.42 -13.01
N ARG A 145 -11.64 17.83 -12.95
CA ARG A 145 -12.89 18.48 -13.37
C ARG A 145 -13.19 19.72 -12.52
N ALA A 146 -12.92 19.66 -11.22
CA ALA A 146 -13.03 20.79 -10.30
C ALA A 146 -11.90 21.82 -10.44
N SER A 147 -10.98 21.63 -11.40
CA SER A 147 -9.79 22.46 -11.63
C SER A 147 -8.88 22.60 -10.40
N TRP A 148 -8.86 21.61 -9.52
CA TRP A 148 -7.94 21.56 -8.37
C TRP A 148 -6.57 20.99 -8.76
N LEU A 149 -6.54 20.17 -9.81
CA LEU A 149 -5.32 19.61 -10.39
C LEU A 149 -5.25 19.99 -11.87
N SER A 150 -4.02 20.16 -12.37
CA SER A 150 -3.78 20.40 -13.80
C SER A 150 -4.18 19.20 -14.66
N ALA A 151 -4.59 19.46 -15.90
CA ALA A 151 -4.72 18.43 -16.92
C ALA A 151 -3.36 17.87 -17.37
N ASP A 152 -2.28 18.67 -17.22
CA ASP A 152 -0.92 18.21 -17.43
C ASP A 152 -0.41 17.45 -16.20
N ASN A 153 -0.23 16.14 -16.34
CA ASN A 153 0.26 15.26 -15.28
C ASN A 153 1.72 15.55 -14.85
N ARG A 154 2.45 16.42 -15.58
CA ARG A 154 3.80 16.86 -15.22
C ARG A 154 3.78 18.11 -14.34
N ALA A 155 2.67 18.85 -14.31
CA ALA A 155 2.54 20.08 -13.53
C ALA A 155 2.16 19.79 -12.08
N TYR A 156 2.70 20.58 -11.15
CA TYR A 156 2.40 20.52 -9.73
C TYR A 156 1.32 21.56 -9.35
N PRO A 157 0.47 21.30 -8.33
CA PRO A 157 0.38 20.04 -7.60
C PRO A 157 -0.23 18.92 -8.45
N LYS A 158 0.20 17.67 -8.21
CA LYS A 158 -0.24 16.49 -8.97
C LYS A 158 -0.73 15.37 -8.06
N ALA A 159 -1.61 14.53 -8.60
CA ALA A 159 -2.02 13.29 -7.98
C ALA A 159 -1.71 12.11 -8.90
N SER A 160 -1.27 10.99 -8.33
CA SER A 160 -0.95 9.79 -9.09
C SER A 160 -1.55 8.57 -8.44
N HIS A 161 -2.23 7.75 -9.24
CA HIS A 161 -2.69 6.44 -8.80
C HIS A 161 -1.62 5.39 -9.06
N VAL A 162 -1.20 4.72 -7.98
CA VAL A 162 -0.28 3.59 -7.97
C VAL A 162 -1.10 2.34 -7.75
N GLY A 163 -1.73 1.89 -8.83
CA GLY A 163 -2.49 0.64 -8.88
C GLY A 163 -1.63 -0.60 -8.61
N PHE A 164 -2.17 -1.56 -7.87
CA PHE A 164 -1.63 -2.92 -7.82
C PHE A 164 -2.65 -3.98 -8.27
N GLY A 165 -2.16 -5.06 -8.89
CA GLY A 165 -2.95 -6.19 -9.38
C GLY A 165 -3.51 -7.06 -8.25
N LEU A 166 -4.25 -8.11 -8.61
CA LEU A 166 -4.80 -9.03 -7.62
C LEU A 166 -3.74 -10.01 -7.14
N VAL A 167 -3.77 -10.32 -5.84
CA VAL A 167 -3.04 -11.44 -5.27
C VAL A 167 -3.84 -12.73 -5.53
N LEU A 168 -3.21 -13.66 -6.26
CA LEU A 168 -3.77 -14.95 -6.64
C LEU A 168 -3.17 -16.08 -5.81
N GLY A 169 -3.93 -17.15 -5.60
CA GLY A 169 -3.40 -18.43 -5.12
C GLY A 169 -2.84 -19.27 -6.25
N GLU A 170 -2.25 -20.41 -5.89
CA GLU A 170 -1.70 -21.39 -6.84
C GLU A 170 -2.78 -21.93 -7.81
N ASP A 171 -4.06 -21.81 -7.47
CA ASP A 171 -5.21 -22.17 -8.31
C ASP A 171 -5.60 -21.07 -9.33
N GLY A 172 -4.87 -19.96 -9.37
CA GLY A 172 -5.14 -18.81 -10.24
C GLY A 172 -6.37 -17.97 -9.83
N LYS A 173 -7.01 -18.29 -8.69
CA LYS A 173 -8.13 -17.52 -8.14
C LYS A 173 -7.63 -16.54 -7.09
N ARG A 174 -8.49 -15.59 -6.71
CA ARG A 174 -8.18 -14.63 -5.63
C ARG A 174 -7.72 -15.38 -4.38
N PHE A 175 -6.57 -14.98 -3.84
CA PHE A 175 -5.92 -15.65 -2.72
C PHE A 175 -6.87 -15.78 -1.51
N ARG A 176 -7.11 -17.01 -1.08
CA ARG A 176 -7.96 -17.41 0.05
C ARG A 176 -7.36 -18.65 0.72
N THR A 177 -7.62 -18.87 2.01
CA THR A 177 -7.24 -20.14 2.65
C THR A 177 -8.02 -21.32 2.05
N ARG A 178 -7.51 -22.54 2.25
CA ARG A 178 -8.23 -23.80 1.95
C ARG A 178 -9.60 -23.91 2.65
N SER A 179 -9.83 -23.12 3.71
CA SER A 179 -11.08 -23.07 4.49
C SER A 179 -12.02 -21.91 4.11
N SER A 180 -11.81 -21.23 2.97
CA SER A 180 -12.60 -20.06 2.53
C SER A 180 -12.51 -18.81 3.42
N GLU A 181 -11.56 -18.77 4.35
CA GLU A 181 -11.31 -17.61 5.20
C GLU A 181 -10.26 -16.68 4.59
N VAL A 182 -10.39 -15.38 4.89
CA VAL A 182 -9.37 -14.38 4.60
C VAL A 182 -8.13 -14.73 5.42
N VAL A 183 -6.99 -14.93 4.75
CA VAL A 183 -5.70 -15.20 5.39
C VAL A 183 -5.31 -13.98 6.22
N ARG A 184 -5.04 -14.15 7.52
CA ARG A 184 -4.46 -13.07 8.31
C ARG A 184 -2.99 -12.92 7.92
N LEU A 185 -2.58 -11.70 7.61
CA LEU A 185 -1.20 -11.42 7.18
C LEU A 185 -0.18 -11.90 8.23
N VAL A 186 -0.47 -11.73 9.52
CA VAL A 186 0.39 -12.21 10.62
C VAL A 186 0.67 -13.72 10.52
N ASP A 187 -0.35 -14.54 10.26
CA ASP A 187 -0.20 -16.00 10.16
C ASP A 187 0.70 -16.37 8.95
N LEU A 188 0.58 -15.61 7.86
CA LEU A 188 1.37 -15.80 6.64
C LEU A 188 2.84 -15.46 6.86
N LEU A 189 3.12 -14.35 7.55
CA LEU A 189 4.47 -13.95 7.93
C LEU A 189 5.09 -14.99 8.89
N ASP A 190 4.31 -15.53 9.84
CA ASP A 190 4.76 -16.58 10.76
C ASP A 190 5.11 -17.89 10.03
N GLU A 191 4.27 -18.29 9.08
CA GLU A 191 4.52 -19.48 8.28
C GLU A 191 5.80 -19.34 7.44
N ALA A 192 5.98 -18.18 6.79
CA ALA A 192 7.17 -17.87 6.01
C ALA A 192 8.44 -18.01 6.86
N LYS A 193 8.48 -17.31 8.01
CA LYS A 193 9.60 -17.35 8.95
C LYS A 193 9.90 -18.77 9.42
N SER A 194 8.87 -19.55 9.78
CA SER A 194 9.01 -20.95 10.21
C SER A 194 9.64 -21.84 9.12
N ARG A 195 9.23 -21.67 7.86
CA ARG A 195 9.78 -22.45 6.73
C ARG A 195 11.25 -22.14 6.47
N ILE A 196 11.66 -20.88 6.65
CA ILE A 196 13.04 -20.43 6.42
C ILE A 196 13.95 -20.94 7.51
N LEU A 197 13.56 -20.77 8.78
CA LEU A 197 14.32 -21.29 9.92
C LEU A 197 14.56 -22.79 9.81
N LYS A 198 13.63 -23.56 9.22
CA LYS A 198 13.82 -25.00 8.94
C LYS A 198 14.81 -25.28 7.80
N LYS A 199 14.84 -24.43 6.76
CA LYS A 199 15.75 -24.60 5.59
C LYS A 199 17.16 -24.09 5.88
N SER A 200 17.29 -22.96 6.58
CA SER A 200 18.58 -22.43 6.99
C SER A 200 19.08 -23.27 8.16
N LYS A 201 20.25 -23.93 8.02
CA LYS A 201 20.95 -24.55 9.15
C LYS A 201 21.56 -23.46 10.06
N GLY A 202 20.76 -22.51 10.55
CA GLY A 202 21.11 -21.54 11.58
C GLY A 202 21.96 -20.33 11.17
N GLY A 203 22.11 -20.01 9.88
CA GLY A 203 23.03 -18.96 9.42
C GLY A 203 22.42 -17.71 8.78
N ILE A 204 21.12 -17.70 8.46
CA ILE A 204 20.46 -16.55 7.82
C ILE A 204 19.62 -15.84 8.87
N LEU A 205 19.98 -14.59 9.16
CA LEU A 205 19.10 -13.68 9.90
C LEU A 205 18.00 -13.25 8.92
N TRP A 206 16.81 -13.81 9.08
CA TRP A 206 15.64 -13.45 8.27
C TRP A 206 14.82 -12.38 9.00
N THR A 207 14.55 -11.28 8.32
CA THR A 207 13.56 -10.29 8.75
C THR A 207 12.25 -10.47 7.96
N ASP A 208 11.17 -9.79 8.35
CA ASP A 208 9.92 -9.90 7.59
C ASP A 208 9.95 -9.05 6.28
N GLU A 209 10.95 -8.15 6.14
CA GLU A 209 11.21 -7.29 4.96
C GLU A 209 11.45 -8.10 3.68
N GLU A 210 12.00 -9.29 3.79
CA GLU A 210 12.33 -10.16 2.65
C GLU A 210 11.08 -10.72 1.95
N LEU A 211 9.91 -10.70 2.62
CA LEU A 211 8.64 -11.02 1.98
C LEU A 211 8.17 -9.89 1.07
N GLU A 212 8.52 -8.64 1.40
CA GLU A 212 8.18 -7.47 0.59
C GLU A 212 8.88 -7.54 -0.77
N TYR A 213 10.13 -8.00 -0.80
CA TYR A 213 10.89 -8.13 -2.04
C TYR A 213 10.16 -8.95 -3.11
N ALA A 214 9.49 -10.02 -2.72
CA ALA A 214 8.80 -10.88 -3.68
C ALA A 214 7.57 -10.22 -4.31
N ASP A 215 6.95 -9.28 -3.62
CA ASP A 215 5.90 -8.42 -4.18
C ASP A 215 6.54 -7.32 -5.04
N LEU A 216 7.53 -6.61 -4.49
CA LEU A 216 8.18 -5.45 -5.11
C LEU A 216 8.91 -5.77 -6.41
N LYS A 217 9.52 -6.96 -6.54
CA LYS A 217 10.25 -7.37 -7.76
C LYS A 217 9.36 -7.59 -8.97
N SER A 218 8.05 -7.72 -8.76
CA SER A 218 7.10 -7.94 -9.85
C SER A 218 6.51 -6.59 -10.27
N ASN A 219 6.18 -6.44 -11.55
CA ASN A 219 5.45 -5.26 -11.98
C ASN A 219 4.11 -5.19 -11.24
N ARG A 220 3.92 -4.14 -10.43
CA ARG A 220 2.73 -3.96 -9.58
C ARG A 220 1.41 -4.08 -10.31
N LEU A 221 1.34 -3.76 -11.60
CA LEU A 221 0.10 -3.84 -12.39
C LEU A 221 -0.27 -5.29 -12.78
N THR A 222 0.68 -6.21 -12.68
CA THR A 222 0.43 -7.63 -12.97
C THR A 222 -0.21 -8.32 -11.78
N ASN A 223 -1.11 -9.26 -12.05
CA ASN A 223 -1.60 -10.14 -10.99
C ASN A 223 -0.44 -11.01 -10.50
N TYR A 224 -0.25 -11.07 -9.18
CA TYR A 224 0.82 -11.82 -8.55
C TYR A 224 0.29 -13.10 -7.93
N THR A 225 0.88 -14.24 -8.30
CA THR A 225 0.58 -15.53 -7.66
C THR A 225 1.43 -15.70 -6.41
N PHE A 226 0.78 -15.68 -5.25
CA PHE A 226 1.46 -15.87 -3.99
C PHE A 226 1.96 -17.32 -3.84
N SER A 227 3.28 -17.49 -3.70
CA SER A 227 3.89 -18.79 -3.44
C SER A 227 5.08 -18.69 -2.49
N LEU A 228 4.89 -19.08 -1.23
CA LEU A 228 5.99 -19.16 -0.25
C LEU A 228 7.16 -20.01 -0.75
N GLN A 229 6.91 -21.07 -1.54
CA GLN A 229 7.99 -21.89 -2.07
C GLN A 229 8.90 -21.08 -3.01
N GLN A 230 8.31 -20.29 -3.90
CA GLN A 230 9.05 -19.46 -4.87
C GLN A 230 9.75 -18.29 -4.19
N MET A 231 9.07 -17.61 -3.24
CA MET A 231 9.65 -16.50 -2.47
C MET A 231 10.90 -16.94 -1.70
N LEU A 232 10.91 -18.20 -1.22
CA LEU A 232 11.98 -18.78 -0.42
C LEU A 232 12.96 -19.64 -1.23
N ASN A 233 13.04 -19.43 -2.55
CA ASN A 233 14.03 -20.09 -3.37
C ASN A 233 15.41 -19.46 -3.14
N THR A 234 16.46 -20.27 -3.03
CA THR A 234 17.85 -19.82 -2.88
C THR A 234 18.49 -19.40 -4.21
N GLU A 235 17.87 -19.79 -5.32
CA GLU A 235 18.30 -19.47 -6.68
C GLU A 235 17.33 -18.49 -7.36
N GLY A 236 17.88 -17.65 -8.24
CA GLY A 236 17.13 -16.66 -9.02
C GLY A 236 16.95 -15.32 -8.30
N ASN A 237 16.07 -14.48 -8.85
CA ASN A 237 15.77 -13.15 -8.30
C ASN A 237 14.87 -13.25 -7.06
N THR A 238 15.45 -13.53 -5.89
CA THR A 238 14.76 -13.64 -4.59
C THR A 238 15.55 -12.95 -3.49
N ALA A 239 14.85 -12.50 -2.44
CA ALA A 239 15.51 -11.92 -1.27
C ALA A 239 16.53 -12.87 -0.62
N VAL A 240 16.22 -14.17 -0.56
CA VAL A 240 17.15 -15.19 -0.02
C VAL A 240 18.45 -15.23 -0.82
N SER A 241 18.38 -15.17 -2.16
CA SER A 241 19.57 -15.17 -3.01
C SER A 241 20.41 -13.89 -2.80
N LEU A 242 19.74 -12.74 -2.73
CA LEU A 242 20.38 -11.44 -2.48
C LEU A 242 21.07 -11.38 -1.11
N LEU A 243 20.42 -11.86 -0.06
CA LEU A 243 21.01 -11.94 1.28
C LEU A 243 22.24 -12.84 1.30
N TYR A 244 22.20 -13.98 0.60
CA TYR A 244 23.34 -14.88 0.51
C TYR A 244 24.51 -14.22 -0.25
N ALA A 245 24.23 -13.52 -1.35
CA ALA A 245 25.22 -12.76 -2.09
C ALA A 245 25.85 -11.66 -1.22
N HIS A 246 25.02 -10.88 -0.50
CA HIS A 246 25.46 -9.85 0.44
C HIS A 246 26.34 -10.43 1.55
N ALA A 247 25.90 -11.49 2.24
CA ALA A 247 26.66 -12.13 3.30
C ALA A 247 28.01 -12.67 2.79
N ARG A 248 28.06 -13.19 1.57
CA ARG A 248 29.31 -13.65 0.94
C ARG A 248 30.27 -12.49 0.67
N ILE A 249 29.78 -11.34 0.20
CA ILE A 249 30.58 -10.12 0.00
C ILE A 249 31.14 -9.62 1.34
N CYS A 250 30.29 -9.51 2.37
CA CYS A 250 30.72 -9.12 3.72
C CYS A 250 31.79 -10.08 4.27
N ALA A 251 31.58 -11.39 4.15
CA ALA A 251 32.56 -12.38 4.61
C ALA A 251 33.89 -12.30 3.84
N MET A 252 33.88 -11.96 2.54
CA MET A 252 35.11 -11.72 1.77
C MET A 252 35.86 -10.49 2.28
N ILE A 253 35.13 -9.42 2.61
CA ILE A 253 35.70 -8.20 3.19
C ILE A 253 36.31 -8.51 4.57
N GLU A 254 35.59 -9.20 5.45
CA GLU A 254 36.08 -9.58 6.79
C GLU A 254 37.33 -10.45 6.70
N LYS A 255 37.31 -11.49 5.85
CA LYS A 255 38.46 -12.40 5.64
C LYS A 255 39.69 -11.71 5.04
N SER A 256 39.52 -10.56 4.40
CA SER A 256 40.65 -9.80 3.87
C SER A 256 41.51 -9.18 4.98
N GLU A 257 40.97 -9.05 6.20
CA GLU A 257 41.60 -8.40 7.35
C GLU A 257 42.09 -6.98 7.04
N LYS A 258 41.54 -6.34 5.99
CA LYS A 258 41.92 -4.98 5.57
C LYS A 258 41.14 -3.93 6.35
N ASN A 259 41.81 -2.83 6.67
CA ASN A 259 41.16 -1.64 7.16
C ASN A 259 40.44 -0.91 6.02
N ILE A 260 39.12 -1.14 5.90
CA ILE A 260 38.30 -0.52 4.85
C ILE A 260 38.29 1.01 4.93
N GLN A 261 38.37 1.60 6.13
CA GLN A 261 38.38 3.05 6.27
C GLN A 261 39.69 3.68 5.77
N GLU A 262 40.79 2.95 5.90
CA GLU A 262 42.08 3.37 5.32
C GLU A 262 42.07 3.21 3.80
N LEU A 263 41.60 2.06 3.28
CA LEU A 263 41.49 1.81 1.85
C LEU A 263 40.61 2.84 1.13
N LYS A 264 39.54 3.33 1.76
CA LYS A 264 38.72 4.42 1.19
C LYS A 264 39.49 5.74 1.02
N LYS A 265 40.56 5.97 1.79
CA LYS A 265 41.36 7.20 1.75
C LYS A 265 42.56 7.10 0.82
N THR A 266 43.22 5.94 0.81
CA THR A 266 44.52 5.76 0.13
C THR A 266 44.47 4.78 -1.03
N GLY A 267 43.40 3.97 -1.13
CA GLY A 267 43.24 2.98 -2.18
C GLY A 267 42.93 3.62 -3.53
N SER A 268 43.53 3.08 -4.58
CA SER A 268 43.18 3.38 -5.97
C SER A 268 42.39 2.21 -6.53
N ILE A 269 41.27 2.51 -7.20
CA ILE A 269 40.50 1.50 -7.94
C ILE A 269 41.09 1.42 -9.35
N VAL A 270 41.55 0.22 -9.72
CA VAL A 270 42.06 -0.08 -11.07
C VAL A 270 41.15 -1.17 -11.64
N LEU A 271 40.63 -0.95 -12.85
CA LEU A 271 39.68 -1.85 -13.52
C LEU A 271 40.29 -2.34 -14.83
N ASP A 272 41.27 -3.25 -14.73
CA ASP A 272 42.02 -3.73 -15.89
C ASP A 272 41.29 -4.88 -16.60
N HIS A 273 40.55 -5.70 -15.84
CA HIS A 273 39.83 -6.83 -16.39
C HIS A 273 38.43 -6.42 -16.89
N ALA A 274 37.97 -6.98 -18.02
CA ALA A 274 36.69 -6.64 -18.62
C ALA A 274 35.50 -6.78 -17.64
N ASN A 275 35.51 -7.80 -16.77
CA ASN A 275 34.48 -7.99 -15.74
C ASN A 275 34.51 -6.92 -14.64
N GLU A 276 35.69 -6.41 -14.26
CA GLU A 276 35.82 -5.33 -13.28
C GLU A 276 35.26 -4.03 -13.85
N HIS A 277 35.57 -3.75 -15.12
CA HIS A 277 35.02 -2.61 -15.84
C HIS A 277 33.49 -2.70 -15.97
N ALA A 278 32.96 -3.87 -16.33
CA ALA A 278 31.51 -4.09 -16.41
C ALA A 278 30.81 -3.90 -15.06
N LEU A 279 31.38 -4.43 -13.98
CA LEU A 279 30.85 -4.24 -12.63
C LEU A 279 30.90 -2.77 -12.18
N GLY A 280 32.02 -2.10 -12.43
CA GLY A 280 32.18 -0.67 -12.10
C GLY A 280 31.14 0.19 -12.78
N LEU A 281 30.91 -0.01 -14.09
CA LEU A 281 29.85 0.67 -14.83
C LEU A 281 28.46 0.34 -14.29
N HIS A 282 28.20 -0.92 -13.94
CA HIS A 282 26.91 -1.33 -13.39
C HIS A 282 26.62 -0.64 -12.04
N LEU A 283 27.61 -0.55 -11.15
CA LEU A 283 27.45 0.13 -9.85
C LEU A 283 27.12 1.62 -9.98
N LEU A 284 27.62 2.30 -11.01
CA LEU A 284 27.33 3.72 -11.26
C LEU A 284 25.86 3.97 -11.63
N ARG A 285 25.18 2.96 -12.20
CA ARG A 285 23.77 3.05 -12.62
C ARG A 285 22.79 3.02 -11.45
N PHE A 286 23.24 2.81 -10.21
CA PHE A 286 22.37 2.78 -9.04
C PHE A 286 21.55 4.08 -8.90
N SER A 287 22.18 5.24 -9.12
CA SER A 287 21.49 6.53 -9.06
C SER A 287 20.37 6.65 -10.09
N GLU A 288 20.63 6.23 -11.33
CA GLU A 288 19.66 6.21 -12.43
C GLU A 288 18.49 5.27 -12.12
N ALA A 289 18.76 4.06 -11.60
CA ALA A 289 17.74 3.09 -11.24
C ALA A 289 16.82 3.59 -10.12
N VAL A 290 17.39 4.27 -9.11
CA VAL A 290 16.61 4.89 -8.03
C VAL A 290 15.74 6.03 -8.58
N GLU A 291 16.30 6.90 -9.41
CA GLU A 291 15.57 8.01 -10.02
C GLU A 291 14.42 7.51 -10.91
N GLU A 292 14.66 6.46 -11.71
CA GLU A 292 13.65 5.82 -12.55
C GLU A 292 12.51 5.22 -11.71
N SER A 293 12.87 4.47 -10.66
CA SER A 293 11.90 3.85 -9.75
C SER A 293 11.02 4.90 -9.05
N CYS A 294 11.62 5.97 -8.54
CA CYS A 294 10.89 7.07 -7.89
C CYS A 294 10.04 7.88 -8.87
N SER A 295 10.54 8.18 -10.07
CA SER A 295 9.84 8.99 -11.07
C SER A 295 8.62 8.26 -11.62
N ASN A 296 8.74 6.94 -11.82
CA ASN A 296 7.67 6.11 -12.38
C ASN A 296 6.81 5.41 -11.32
N LEU A 297 7.20 5.46 -10.04
CA LEU A 297 6.56 4.73 -8.94
C LEU A 297 6.50 3.23 -9.24
N MET A 298 7.65 2.67 -9.64
CA MET A 298 7.82 1.30 -10.10
C MET A 298 8.99 0.61 -9.36
N PRO A 299 8.78 0.11 -8.13
CA PRO A 299 9.85 -0.46 -7.32
C PRO A 299 10.55 -1.65 -7.97
N HIS A 300 9.86 -2.44 -8.81
CA HIS A 300 10.46 -3.58 -9.50
C HIS A 300 11.69 -3.22 -10.35
N THR A 301 11.74 -2.00 -10.90
CA THR A 301 12.90 -1.53 -11.68
C THR A 301 14.18 -1.43 -10.83
N LEU A 302 14.06 -1.28 -9.51
CA LEU A 302 15.18 -1.31 -8.58
C LEU A 302 15.57 -2.75 -8.20
N CYS A 303 14.64 -3.71 -8.35
CA CYS A 303 14.86 -5.13 -8.07
C CYS A 303 15.47 -5.89 -9.26
N ASP A 304 15.45 -5.31 -10.46
CA ASP A 304 16.00 -5.85 -11.69
C ASP A 304 17.50 -5.51 -11.85
#